data_AF-A0A8T2IE89-F1
#
_entry.id   AF-A0A8T2IE89-F1
#
_cell.length_a   1.000
_cell.length_b   1.000
_cell.length_c   1.000
_cell.angle_alpha   90.00
_cell.angle_beta   90.00
_cell.angle_gamma   90.00
#
_symmetry.space_group_name_H-M   'P 1'
#
loop_
_entity.id
_entity.type
_entity.pdbx_description
1 polymer ?
#
loop_
_entity_poly.entity_id
_entity_poly.type
_entity_poly.pdbx_seq_one_letter_code
_entity_poly.pdbx_strand_id
1 'polypeptide(L)'
;MGLVCTIYTTLGGLKAVIWTDVIQTLVMFAGQLAVIIVGTIKVGGIEEVWKIATENNKISGINLNPDPFERHSFWSLAIGGIFMMLSLYGVNQAQVQRYLSSRSEKEAILSCYAVFPCQQLVLALGCLTGLVMFAYYKINPMATSQITIPDQMVLYFVMDILKDLPGLPGLFVACLFSGALSTISSAFNSLATVTMQDLIKPHFPNLSESKATLLSKVLALGYGLLCLGMAYISSLMGSVLQAALSIFGMVGGPLLGLFCLGFFFPFTNSIGAITGLVSGLLMAFWIGIGGFVSKMSATSSPILNATSIPEMGNFTTMVMTTLLTSQTATKSVSGLQRFYSLSYMWYSAHNSTTVVIVGIIVSLLTGPTKGCDVDPRTVYLVLPKLLFFLPERCKEKLRYGVPHIAEVGEHSPARLLKDEHNPSDVIVTEKSYNGFLNGSAKMSEKEEMEEKLSGFARSDTGHSYIVQETSL
;
A
#
# COMPACT_ATOMS: atom_id res chain seq x y z
N MET A 1 -8.10 17.75 -12.39
CA MET A 1 -7.51 16.40 -12.22
C MET A 1 -8.52 15.34 -11.85
N GLY A 2 -9.21 15.42 -10.71
CA GLY A 2 -10.22 14.42 -10.31
C GLY A 2 -11.25 14.13 -11.41
N LEU A 3 -11.84 15.17 -12.02
CA LEU A 3 -12.78 15.03 -13.14
C LEU A 3 -12.18 14.32 -14.37
N VAL A 4 -10.95 14.70 -14.77
CA VAL A 4 -10.25 14.10 -15.92
C VAL A 4 -9.92 12.63 -15.65
N CYS A 5 -9.49 12.32 -14.42
CA CYS A 5 -9.26 10.96 -13.95
C CYS A 5 -10.55 10.14 -14.07
N THR A 6 -11.66 10.63 -13.51
CA THR A 6 -12.95 9.94 -13.55
C THR A 6 -13.38 9.62 -14.97
N ILE A 7 -13.29 10.58 -15.90
CA ILE A 7 -13.65 10.37 -17.31
C ILE A 7 -12.74 9.29 -17.93
N TYR A 8 -11.42 9.41 -17.73
CA TYR A 8 -10.44 8.47 -18.28
C TYR A 8 -10.62 7.04 -17.73
N THR A 9 -10.82 6.89 -16.42
CA THR A 9 -11.08 5.59 -15.77
C THR A 9 -12.35 4.94 -16.30
N THR A 10 -13.40 5.71 -16.58
CA THR A 10 -14.66 5.16 -17.09
C THR A 10 -14.62 4.73 -18.56
N LEU A 11 -13.63 5.19 -19.32
CA LEU A 11 -13.52 4.96 -20.77
C LEU A 11 -12.38 4.01 -21.19
N GLY A 12 -11.28 3.97 -20.42
CA GLY A 12 -10.00 3.47 -20.93
C GLY A 12 -9.74 1.96 -20.83
N GLY A 13 -10.33 1.22 -19.90
CA GLY A 13 -9.93 -0.17 -19.67
C GLY A 13 -8.56 -0.31 -19.03
N LEU A 14 -8.41 -1.36 -18.21
CA LEU A 14 -7.19 -1.64 -17.46
C LEU A 14 -5.95 -1.73 -18.37
N LYS A 15 -6.10 -2.28 -19.58
CA LYS A 15 -5.01 -2.45 -20.56
C LYS A 15 -4.47 -1.12 -21.10
N ALA A 16 -5.34 -0.15 -21.41
CA ALA A 16 -4.89 1.16 -21.87
C ALA A 16 -4.22 1.95 -20.74
N VAL A 17 -4.76 1.84 -19.52
CA VAL A 17 -4.15 2.45 -18.32
C VAL A 17 -2.74 1.91 -18.09
N ILE A 18 -2.54 0.59 -18.18
CA ILE A 18 -1.21 0.00 -18.01
C ILE A 18 -0.22 0.52 -19.06
N TRP A 19 -0.62 0.65 -20.32
CA TRP A 19 0.28 1.17 -21.37
C TRP A 19 0.65 2.64 -21.16
N THR A 20 -0.30 3.48 -20.74
CA THR A 20 0.00 4.88 -20.42
C THR A 20 0.93 4.98 -19.21
N ASP A 21 0.77 4.12 -18.20
CA ASP A 21 1.64 4.08 -17.02
C ASP A 21 3.09 3.77 -17.38
N VAL A 22 3.31 2.86 -18.32
CA VAL A 22 4.66 2.50 -18.79
C VAL A 22 5.35 3.70 -19.43
N ILE A 23 4.69 4.35 -20.40
CA ILE A 23 5.25 5.52 -21.10
C ILE A 23 5.54 6.63 -20.11
N GLN A 24 4.58 6.91 -19.23
CA GLN A 24 4.71 7.96 -18.24
C GLN A 24 5.84 7.69 -17.25
N THR A 25 6.01 6.45 -16.79
CA THR A 25 7.12 6.07 -15.90
C THR A 25 8.47 6.37 -16.56
N LEU A 26 8.64 5.99 -17.83
CA LEU A 26 9.87 6.28 -18.59
C LEU A 26 10.16 7.78 -18.67
N VAL A 27 9.14 8.60 -18.97
CA VAL A 27 9.31 10.05 -19.07
C VAL A 27 9.59 10.69 -17.72
N MET A 28 8.96 10.21 -16.63
CA MET A 28 9.26 10.67 -15.27
C MET A 28 10.71 10.39 -14.88
N PHE A 29 11.22 9.18 -15.18
CA PHE A 29 12.62 8.84 -14.96
C PHE A 29 13.59 9.73 -15.75
N ALA A 30 13.32 9.92 -17.04
CA ALA A 30 14.14 10.77 -17.90
C ALA A 30 14.16 12.22 -17.41
N GLY A 31 13.00 12.75 -17.04
CA GLY A 31 12.87 14.11 -16.52
C GLY A 31 13.57 14.28 -15.17
N GLN A 32 13.45 13.32 -14.26
CA GLN A 32 14.15 13.35 -12.98
C GLN A 32 15.67 13.30 -13.16
N LEU A 33 16.16 12.47 -14.09
CA LEU A 33 17.59 12.43 -14.43
C LEU A 33 18.07 13.76 -15.02
N ALA A 34 17.28 14.38 -15.92
CA ALA A 34 17.60 15.68 -16.48
C ALA A 34 17.69 16.77 -15.40
N VAL A 35 16.75 16.80 -14.45
CA VAL A 35 16.76 17.74 -13.31
C VAL A 35 18.01 17.54 -12.45
N ILE A 36 18.37 16.29 -12.15
CA ILE A 36 19.58 15.97 -11.38
C ILE A 36 20.83 16.44 -12.12
N ILE A 37 20.96 16.12 -13.42
CA ILE A 37 22.14 16.48 -14.22
C ILE A 37 22.28 18.00 -14.31
N VAL A 38 21.24 18.70 -14.78
CA VAL A 38 21.29 20.15 -14.99
C VAL A 38 21.44 20.88 -13.65
N GLY A 39 20.73 20.43 -12.61
CA GLY A 39 20.82 21.00 -11.27
C GLY A 39 22.23 20.85 -10.68
N THR A 40 22.84 19.66 -10.85
CA THR A 40 24.21 19.39 -10.39
C THR A 40 25.23 20.26 -11.11
N ILE A 41 25.08 20.44 -12.43
CA ILE A 41 25.94 21.34 -13.22
C ILE A 41 25.82 22.78 -12.72
N LYS A 42 24.60 23.27 -12.45
CA LYS A 42 24.36 24.63 -11.94
C LYS A 42 24.92 24.87 -10.53
N VAL A 43 25.08 23.83 -9.72
CA VAL A 43 25.72 23.91 -8.40
C VAL A 43 27.26 23.89 -8.49
N GLY A 44 27.83 23.39 -9.59
CA GLY A 44 29.28 23.24 -9.77
C GLY A 44 29.79 21.80 -9.72
N GLY A 45 28.91 20.81 -9.76
CA GLY A 45 29.24 19.38 -9.77
C GLY A 45 28.64 18.60 -8.61
N ILE A 46 28.65 17.27 -8.72
CA ILE A 46 28.03 16.38 -7.71
C ILE A 46 28.81 16.40 -6.38
N GLU A 47 30.12 16.63 -6.46
CA GLU A 47 30.99 16.75 -5.31
C GLU A 47 30.63 17.98 -4.46
N GLU A 48 30.35 19.12 -5.09
CA GLU A 48 29.94 20.34 -4.38
C GLU A 48 28.55 20.17 -3.76
N VAL A 49 27.60 19.52 -4.47
CA VAL A 49 26.30 19.15 -3.89
C VAL A 49 26.48 18.31 -2.62
N TRP A 50 27.35 17.30 -2.67
CA TRP A 50 27.61 16.41 -1.54
C TRP A 50 28.29 17.12 -0.37
N LYS A 51 29.25 18.00 -0.67
CA LYS A 51 29.95 18.82 0.31
C LYS A 51 28.98 19.76 1.04
N ILE A 52 28.17 20.53 0.30
CA ILE A 52 27.16 21.43 0.88
C ILE A 52 26.15 20.65 1.73
N ALA A 53 25.70 19.49 1.24
CA ALA A 53 24.79 18.63 1.99
C ALA A 53 25.40 18.11 3.30
N THR A 54 26.68 17.73 3.28
CA THR A 54 27.41 17.24 4.45
C THR A 54 27.64 18.36 5.47
N GLU A 55 28.12 19.53 5.03
CA GLU A 55 28.35 20.71 5.88
C GLU A 55 27.07 21.21 6.58
N ASN A 56 25.91 21.00 5.93
CA ASN A 56 24.60 21.39 6.48
C ASN A 56 23.87 20.24 7.20
N ASN A 57 24.56 19.14 7.54
CA ASN A 57 24.00 17.98 8.23
C ASN A 57 22.73 17.40 7.55
N LYS A 58 22.68 17.44 6.21
CA LYS A 58 21.57 16.84 5.41
C LYS A 58 21.80 15.37 5.10
N ILE A 59 23.02 14.88 5.27
CA ILE A 59 23.35 13.48 5.15
C ILE A 59 23.38 12.90 6.56
N SER A 60 22.40 12.06 6.87
CA SER A 60 22.36 11.33 8.14
C SER A 60 22.97 9.95 7.97
N GLY A 61 23.76 9.52 8.95
CA GLY A 61 24.21 8.13 9.06
C GLY A 61 23.07 7.18 9.41
N ILE A 62 23.39 5.89 9.53
CA ILE A 62 22.42 4.90 9.99
C ILE A 62 22.12 5.15 11.47
N ASN A 63 20.89 5.58 11.76
CA ASN A 63 20.43 5.73 13.14
C ASN A 63 19.96 4.39 13.70
N LEU A 64 20.78 3.77 14.55
CA LEU A 64 20.52 2.47 15.18
C LEU A 64 19.76 2.55 16.51
N ASN A 65 19.23 3.72 16.88
CA ASN A 65 18.44 3.89 18.09
C ASN A 65 17.18 2.98 18.05
N PRO A 66 17.02 2.05 19.01
CA PRO A 66 15.87 1.14 19.05
C PRO A 66 14.57 1.79 19.54
N ASP A 67 14.59 3.09 19.86
CA ASP A 67 13.40 3.81 20.30
C ASP A 67 12.29 3.81 19.23
N PRO A 68 11.12 3.18 19.46
CA PRO A 68 10.01 3.14 18.50
C PRO A 68 9.27 4.49 18.35
N PHE A 69 9.53 5.45 19.24
CA PHE A 69 8.97 6.80 19.17
C PHE A 69 9.77 7.72 18.24
N GLU A 70 10.96 7.30 17.82
CA GLU A 70 11.72 8.00 16.81
C GLU A 70 11.10 7.80 15.43
N ARG A 71 10.84 8.90 14.70
CA ARG A 71 10.10 8.86 13.42
C ARG A 71 10.79 7.95 12.39
N HIS A 72 12.11 8.06 12.29
CA HIS A 72 12.93 7.36 11.29
C HIS A 72 14.22 6.84 11.92
N SER A 73 14.14 5.68 12.57
CA SER A 73 15.29 4.85 12.93
C SER A 73 15.43 3.66 11.98
N PHE A 74 16.60 3.03 11.95
CA PHE A 74 16.85 1.78 11.23
C PHE A 74 15.76 0.74 11.53
N TRP A 75 15.37 0.59 12.80
CA TRP A 75 14.36 -0.38 13.24
C TRP A 75 12.96 -0.03 12.74
N SER A 76 12.58 1.25 12.81
CA SER A 76 11.28 1.70 12.30
C SER A 76 11.16 1.50 10.79
N LEU A 77 12.24 1.70 10.04
CA LEU A 77 12.27 1.54 8.59
C LEU A 77 12.38 0.07 8.17
N ALA A 78 13.23 -0.71 8.83
CA ALA A 78 13.41 -2.12 8.52
C ALA A 78 12.17 -2.93 8.92
N ILE A 79 11.76 -2.89 10.19
CA ILE A 79 10.66 -3.73 10.67
C ILE A 79 9.31 -3.09 10.34
N GLY A 80 9.10 -1.83 10.75
CA GLY A 80 7.85 -1.13 10.48
C GLY A 80 7.58 -0.97 8.98
N GLY A 81 8.61 -0.65 8.20
CA GLY A 81 8.53 -0.58 6.74
C GLY A 81 8.17 -1.91 6.08
N ILE A 82 8.68 -3.06 6.56
CA ILE A 82 8.26 -4.38 6.03
C ILE A 82 6.76 -4.59 6.20
N PHE A 83 6.19 -4.35 7.39
CA PHE A 83 4.75 -4.52 7.61
C PHE A 83 3.92 -3.52 6.80
N MET A 84 4.40 -2.28 6.67
CA MET A 84 3.73 -1.29 5.83
C MET A 84 3.73 -1.72 4.37
N MET A 85 4.87 -2.13 3.81
CA MET A 85 4.99 -2.59 2.43
C MET A 85 4.23 -3.88 2.18
N LEU A 86 4.26 -4.82 3.12
CA LEU A 86 3.47 -6.05 3.02
C LEU A 86 1.97 -5.77 2.99
N SER A 87 1.49 -4.77 3.75
CA SER A 87 0.10 -4.35 3.65
C SER A 87 -0.22 -3.71 2.28
N LEU A 88 0.72 -2.93 1.75
CA LEU A 88 0.52 -2.16 0.52
C LEU A 88 0.55 -3.04 -0.74
N TYR A 89 1.34 -4.11 -0.74
CA TYR A 89 1.45 -5.03 -1.88
C TYR A 89 0.68 -6.35 -1.68
N GLY A 90 0.63 -6.88 -0.46
CA GLY A 90 0.07 -8.20 -0.19
C GLY A 90 -1.46 -8.24 -0.06
N VAL A 91 -2.07 -7.18 0.48
CA VAL A 91 -3.53 -7.18 0.78
C VAL A 91 -4.30 -6.02 0.14
N ASN A 92 -3.61 -5.08 -0.51
CA ASN A 92 -4.25 -3.95 -1.17
C ASN A 92 -4.89 -4.40 -2.48
N GLN A 93 -6.20 -4.16 -2.61
CA GLN A 93 -6.97 -4.55 -3.78
C GLN A 93 -6.38 -4.02 -5.11
N ALA A 94 -5.85 -2.80 -5.13
CA ALA A 94 -5.27 -2.23 -6.35
C ALA A 94 -4.06 -3.03 -6.86
N GLN A 95 -3.28 -3.62 -5.95
CA GLN A 95 -2.15 -4.47 -6.32
C GLN A 95 -2.60 -5.89 -6.64
N VAL A 96 -3.52 -6.45 -5.86
CA VAL A 96 -4.10 -7.78 -6.12
C VAL A 96 -4.72 -7.87 -7.52
N GLN A 97 -5.45 -6.82 -7.94
CA GLN A 97 -6.01 -6.75 -9.30
C GLN A 97 -4.94 -6.81 -10.40
N ARG A 98 -3.78 -6.19 -10.18
CA ARG A 98 -2.65 -6.24 -11.14
C ARG A 98 -2.06 -7.64 -11.22
N TYR A 99 -1.98 -8.35 -10.10
CA TYR A 99 -1.50 -9.74 -10.08
C TYR A 99 -2.46 -10.67 -10.83
N LEU A 100 -3.76 -10.54 -10.59
CA LEU A 100 -4.80 -11.33 -11.27
C LEU A 100 -4.91 -11.04 -12.77
N SER A 101 -4.41 -9.89 -13.22
CA SER A 101 -4.39 -9.50 -14.64
C SER A 101 -3.14 -9.98 -15.38
N SER A 102 -2.19 -10.63 -14.68
CA SER A 102 -1.00 -11.22 -15.29
C SER A 102 -1.35 -12.52 -16.01
N ARG A 103 -0.63 -12.87 -17.09
CA ARG A 103 -0.98 -14.05 -17.91
C ARG A 103 -0.68 -15.37 -17.20
N SER A 104 0.27 -15.34 -16.27
CA SER A 104 0.64 -16.50 -15.46
C SER A 104 1.06 -16.09 -14.06
N GLU A 105 0.99 -17.05 -13.13
CA GLU A 105 1.49 -16.88 -11.76
C GLU A 105 2.98 -16.50 -11.74
N LYS A 106 3.79 -17.10 -12.62
CA LYS A 106 5.22 -16.79 -12.75
C LYS A 106 5.45 -15.32 -13.12
N GLU A 107 4.64 -14.77 -14.03
CA GLU A 107 4.72 -13.36 -14.41
C GLU A 107 4.28 -12.44 -13.28
N ALA A 108 3.24 -12.81 -12.52
CA ALA A 108 2.80 -12.04 -11.34
C ALA A 108 3.88 -12.00 -10.25
N ILE A 109 4.55 -13.13 -10.01
CA ILE A 109 5.68 -13.23 -9.07
C ILE A 109 6.87 -12.39 -9.57
N LEU A 110 7.20 -12.48 -10.86
CA LEU A 110 8.27 -11.67 -11.46
C LEU A 110 7.98 -10.17 -11.34
N SER A 111 6.73 -9.76 -11.54
CA SER A 111 6.28 -8.38 -11.33
C SER A 111 6.54 -7.92 -9.89
N CYS A 112 6.24 -8.74 -8.89
CA CYS A 112 6.52 -8.43 -7.48
C CYS A 112 8.02 -8.22 -7.23
N TYR A 113 8.88 -9.09 -7.80
CA TYR A 113 10.33 -8.93 -7.67
C TYR A 113 10.87 -7.71 -8.41
N ALA A 114 10.31 -7.36 -9.56
CA ALA A 114 10.73 -6.19 -10.35
C ALA A 114 10.40 -4.86 -9.67
N VAL A 115 9.29 -4.78 -8.92
CA VAL A 115 8.88 -3.57 -8.21
C VAL A 115 9.93 -3.13 -7.18
N PHE A 116 10.57 -4.07 -6.48
CA PHE A 116 11.52 -3.73 -5.42
C PHE A 116 12.72 -2.87 -5.90
N PRO A 117 13.57 -3.32 -6.86
CA PRO A 117 14.69 -2.51 -7.33
C PRO A 117 14.24 -1.22 -8.03
N CYS A 118 13.12 -1.25 -8.77
CA CYS A 118 12.57 -0.05 -9.40
C CYS A 118 12.17 1.01 -8.37
N GLN A 119 11.48 0.62 -7.29
CA GLN A 119 11.09 1.52 -6.22
C GLN A 119 12.31 2.11 -5.51
N GLN A 120 13.34 1.30 -5.23
CA GLN A 120 14.58 1.78 -4.62
C GLN A 120 15.30 2.80 -5.50
N LEU A 121 15.33 2.58 -6.82
CA LEU A 121 15.91 3.52 -7.77
C LEU A 121 15.15 4.85 -7.81
N VAL A 122 13.82 4.82 -7.91
CA VAL A 122 13.00 6.05 -7.89
C VAL A 122 13.21 6.83 -6.60
N LEU A 123 13.21 6.13 -5.45
CA LEU A 123 13.42 6.76 -4.15
C LEU A 123 14.82 7.38 -4.05
N ALA A 124 15.86 6.69 -4.51
CA ALA A 124 17.23 7.20 -4.50
C ALA A 124 17.38 8.45 -5.36
N LEU A 125 16.83 8.44 -6.58
CA LEU A 125 16.79 9.62 -7.45
C LEU A 125 15.98 10.76 -6.81
N GLY A 126 14.93 10.44 -6.06
CA GLY A 126 14.10 11.43 -5.35
C GLY A 126 14.88 12.14 -4.26
N CYS A 127 15.57 11.37 -3.42
CA CYS A 127 16.47 11.88 -2.39
C CYS A 127 17.59 12.73 -3.01
N LEU A 128 18.21 12.26 -4.10
CA LEU A 128 19.26 12.99 -4.80
C LEU A 128 18.74 14.32 -5.37
N THR A 129 17.55 14.32 -5.98
CA THR A 129 16.88 15.54 -6.44
C THR A 129 16.69 16.53 -5.29
N GLY A 130 16.27 16.04 -4.12
CA GLY A 130 16.13 16.86 -2.91
C GLY A 130 17.44 17.48 -2.42
N LEU A 131 18.55 16.74 -2.48
CA LEU A 131 19.88 17.25 -2.12
C LEU A 131 20.38 18.30 -3.12
N VAL A 132 20.24 18.04 -4.42
CA VAL A 132 20.61 18.99 -5.48
C VAL A 132 19.80 20.28 -5.34
N MET A 133 18.49 20.17 -5.13
CA MET A 133 17.60 21.30 -4.89
C MET A 133 18.03 22.10 -3.64
N PHE A 134 18.36 21.42 -2.55
CA PHE A 134 18.84 22.07 -1.33
C PHE A 134 20.14 22.85 -1.57
N ALA A 135 21.13 22.22 -2.22
CA ALA A 135 22.41 22.87 -2.52
C ALA A 135 22.23 24.08 -3.46
N TYR A 136 21.38 23.95 -4.48
CA TYR A 136 21.09 25.03 -5.43
C TYR A 136 20.50 26.27 -4.75
N TYR A 137 19.48 26.09 -3.90
CA TYR A 137 18.86 27.23 -3.19
C TYR A 137 19.74 27.80 -2.08
N LYS A 138 20.67 27.02 -1.53
CA LYS A 138 21.67 27.55 -0.60
C LYS A 138 22.64 28.52 -1.29
N ILE A 139 23.06 28.22 -2.52
CA ILE A 139 23.92 29.10 -3.31
C ILE A 139 23.12 30.28 -3.90
N ASN A 140 21.82 30.09 -4.16
CA ASN A 140 20.94 31.10 -4.77
C ASN A 140 19.74 31.48 -3.89
N PRO A 141 19.93 32.23 -2.77
CA PRO A 141 18.85 32.55 -1.83
C PRO A 141 17.70 33.37 -2.42
N MET A 142 17.97 34.18 -3.46
CA MET A 142 16.97 35.03 -4.11
C MET A 142 15.84 34.22 -4.77
N ALA A 143 16.14 32.99 -5.20
CA ALA A 143 15.16 32.08 -5.81
C ALA A 143 14.21 31.43 -4.79
N THR A 144 14.51 31.51 -3.48
CA THR A 144 13.70 30.92 -2.40
C THR A 144 12.50 31.79 -1.99
N SER A 145 12.49 33.08 -2.36
CA SER A 145 11.50 34.07 -1.90
C SER A 145 10.04 33.81 -2.35
N GLN A 146 9.82 32.86 -3.26
CA GLN A 146 8.49 32.52 -3.80
C GLN A 146 7.91 31.21 -3.24
N ILE A 147 8.67 30.45 -2.45
CA ILE A 147 8.28 29.11 -2.02
C ILE A 147 7.68 29.15 -0.60
N THR A 148 6.37 28.98 -0.51
CA THR A 148 5.65 28.94 0.80
C THR A 148 5.32 27.52 1.27
N ILE A 149 5.17 26.56 0.34
CA ILE A 149 4.72 25.19 0.61
C ILE A 149 5.82 24.18 0.25
N PRO A 150 6.30 23.35 1.20
CA PRO A 150 7.36 22.37 0.96
C PRO A 150 7.06 21.39 -0.19
N ASP A 151 5.81 20.96 -0.33
CA ASP A 151 5.39 19.97 -1.33
C ASP A 151 5.42 20.50 -2.78
N GLN A 152 5.48 21.83 -2.96
CA GLN A 152 5.57 22.46 -4.29
C GLN A 152 7.02 22.73 -4.73
N MET A 153 7.99 22.58 -3.82
CA MET A 153 9.39 22.94 -4.06
C MET A 153 9.97 22.27 -5.30
N VAL A 154 9.70 20.97 -5.46
CA VAL A 154 10.23 20.20 -6.59
C VAL A 154 9.72 20.75 -7.92
N LEU A 155 8.43 21.10 -8.01
CA LEU A 155 7.85 21.64 -9.24
C LEU A 155 8.47 22.99 -9.61
N TYR A 156 8.61 23.90 -8.64
CA TYR A 156 9.27 25.18 -8.86
C TYR A 156 10.74 25.01 -9.26
N PHE A 157 11.44 24.08 -8.60
CA PHE A 157 12.83 23.78 -8.90
C PHE A 157 12.99 23.25 -10.33
N VAL A 158 12.14 22.32 -10.77
CA VAL A 158 12.16 21.82 -12.16
C VAL A 158 11.93 22.96 -13.15
N MET A 159 10.96 23.84 -12.88
CA MET A 159 10.64 24.97 -13.75
C MET A 159 11.80 25.97 -13.87
N ASP A 160 12.51 26.25 -12.78
CA ASP A 160 13.64 27.20 -12.81
C ASP A 160 14.91 26.58 -13.41
N ILE A 161 15.22 25.33 -13.07
CA ILE A 161 16.44 24.67 -13.55
C ILE A 161 16.36 24.39 -15.05
N LEU A 162 15.19 23.97 -15.55
CA LEU A 162 14.99 23.59 -16.94
C LEU A 162 14.36 24.69 -17.80
N LYS A 163 14.32 25.95 -17.33
CA LYS A 163 13.72 27.08 -18.08
C LYS A 163 14.34 27.29 -19.47
N ASP A 164 15.61 26.95 -19.62
CA ASP A 164 16.37 27.09 -20.86
C ASP A 164 16.08 25.97 -21.87
N LEU A 165 15.34 24.94 -21.46
CA LEU A 165 14.94 23.78 -22.28
C LEU A 165 13.41 23.77 -22.47
N PRO A 166 12.88 24.56 -23.42
CA PRO A 166 11.44 24.69 -23.60
C PRO A 166 10.79 23.33 -23.88
N GLY A 167 9.62 23.10 -23.28
CA GLY A 167 8.86 21.85 -23.39
C GLY A 167 9.22 20.79 -22.35
N LEU A 168 10.49 20.68 -21.91
CA LEU A 168 10.90 19.66 -20.95
C LEU A 168 10.30 19.86 -19.53
N PRO A 169 10.26 21.07 -18.92
CA PRO A 169 9.54 21.29 -17.67
C PRO A 169 8.04 20.98 -17.78
N GLY A 170 7.42 21.39 -18.90
CA GLY A 170 6.01 21.12 -19.16
C GLY A 170 5.71 19.63 -19.28
N LEU A 171 6.57 18.89 -19.99
CA LEU A 171 6.51 17.44 -20.12
C LEU A 171 6.67 16.75 -18.76
N PHE A 172 7.62 17.20 -17.93
CA PHE A 172 7.80 16.67 -16.57
C PHE A 172 6.53 16.84 -15.73
N VAL A 173 5.95 18.05 -15.74
CA VAL A 173 4.73 18.34 -14.98
C VAL A 173 3.54 17.55 -15.52
N ALA A 174 3.40 17.43 -16.84
CA ALA A 174 2.37 16.61 -17.45
C ALA A 174 2.48 15.14 -17.03
N CYS A 175 3.69 14.56 -17.02
CA CYS A 175 3.90 13.19 -16.61
C CYS A 175 3.72 12.95 -15.11
N LEU A 176 4.14 13.89 -14.26
CA LEU A 176 3.89 13.84 -12.81
C LEU A 176 2.39 13.82 -12.53
N PHE A 177 1.64 14.69 -13.21
CA PHE A 177 0.20 14.73 -13.10
C PHE A 177 -0.48 13.47 -13.64
N SER A 178 -0.03 12.97 -14.79
CA SER A 178 -0.48 11.68 -15.33
C SER A 178 -0.27 10.55 -14.31
N GLY A 179 0.84 10.55 -13.56
CA GLY A 179 1.11 9.50 -12.58
C GLY A 179 0.23 9.54 -11.36
N ALA A 180 -0.11 10.75 -10.91
CA ALA A 180 -1.16 10.92 -9.93
C ALA A 180 -2.50 10.40 -10.48
N LEU A 181 -2.85 10.71 -11.73
CA LEU A 181 -4.10 10.23 -12.37
C LEU A 181 -4.16 8.70 -12.46
N SER A 182 -3.06 8.04 -12.81
CA SER A 182 -2.96 6.57 -12.84
C SER A 182 -3.25 5.94 -11.47
N THR A 183 -2.61 6.47 -10.42
CA THR A 183 -2.78 5.95 -9.06
C THR A 183 -4.21 6.14 -8.57
N ILE A 184 -4.78 7.33 -8.79
CA ILE A 184 -6.16 7.65 -8.42
C ILE A 184 -7.15 6.76 -9.20
N SER A 185 -6.93 6.58 -10.50
CA SER A 185 -7.75 5.72 -11.37
C SER A 185 -7.79 4.29 -10.85
N SER A 186 -6.62 3.71 -10.54
CA SER A 186 -6.52 2.37 -9.98
C SER A 186 -7.26 2.27 -8.65
N ALA A 187 -7.14 3.26 -7.77
CA ALA A 187 -7.83 3.27 -6.48
C ALA A 187 -9.36 3.32 -6.63
N PHE A 188 -9.89 4.18 -7.51
CA PHE A 188 -11.33 4.27 -7.76
C PHE A 188 -11.89 2.99 -8.39
N ASN A 189 -11.16 2.40 -9.34
CA ASN A 189 -11.53 1.13 -9.93
C ASN A 189 -11.58 0.01 -8.88
N SER A 190 -10.58 -0.06 -8.00
CA SER A 190 -10.54 -1.06 -6.93
C SER A 190 -11.67 -0.85 -5.92
N LEU A 191 -11.96 0.39 -5.50
CA LEU A 191 -13.08 0.71 -4.61
C LEU A 191 -14.43 0.35 -5.24
N ALA A 192 -14.64 0.70 -6.51
CA ALA A 192 -15.84 0.33 -7.25
C ALA A 192 -15.98 -1.19 -7.36
N THR A 193 -14.89 -1.91 -7.65
CA THR A 193 -14.88 -3.38 -7.74
C THR A 193 -15.24 -4.02 -6.40
N VAL A 194 -14.61 -3.60 -5.31
CA VAL A 194 -14.87 -4.12 -3.95
C VAL A 194 -16.31 -3.85 -3.55
N THR A 195 -16.80 -2.63 -3.76
CA THR A 195 -18.20 -2.27 -3.49
C THR A 195 -19.17 -3.14 -4.29
N MET A 196 -18.88 -3.34 -5.58
CA MET A 196 -19.71 -4.16 -6.45
C MET A 196 -19.73 -5.63 -6.02
N GLN A 197 -18.56 -6.25 -5.85
CA GLN A 197 -18.45 -7.69 -5.59
C GLN A 197 -18.82 -8.06 -4.16
N ASP A 198 -18.47 -7.22 -3.18
CA ASP A 198 -18.58 -7.57 -1.76
C ASP A 198 -19.85 -7.01 -1.12
N LEU A 199 -20.39 -5.87 -1.60
CA LEU A 199 -21.59 -5.25 -1.01
C LEU A 199 -22.83 -5.39 -1.90
N ILE A 200 -22.72 -5.20 -3.20
CA ILE A 200 -23.90 -5.17 -4.10
C ILE A 200 -24.29 -6.57 -4.58
N LYS A 201 -23.37 -7.29 -5.19
CA LYS A 201 -23.63 -8.60 -5.82
C LYS A 201 -24.20 -9.66 -4.85
N PRO A 202 -23.79 -9.73 -3.57
CA PRO A 202 -24.40 -10.66 -2.62
C PRO A 202 -25.87 -10.37 -2.32
N HIS A 203 -26.29 -9.10 -2.38
CA HIS A 203 -27.67 -8.68 -2.16
C HIS A 203 -28.50 -8.67 -3.47
N PHE A 204 -27.83 -8.54 -4.62
CA PHE A 204 -28.44 -8.50 -5.95
C PHE A 204 -27.74 -9.48 -6.92
N PRO A 205 -27.89 -10.81 -6.74
CA PRO A 205 -27.13 -11.82 -7.47
C PRO A 205 -27.48 -11.88 -8.98
N ASN A 206 -28.69 -11.46 -9.36
CA ASN A 206 -29.19 -11.56 -10.74
C ASN A 206 -28.99 -10.27 -11.56
N LEU A 207 -27.96 -9.47 -11.25
CA LEU A 207 -27.61 -8.28 -12.02
C LEU A 207 -27.07 -8.67 -13.40
N SER A 208 -27.70 -8.18 -14.46
CA SER A 208 -27.15 -8.25 -15.83
C SER A 208 -25.78 -7.58 -15.90
N GLU A 209 -24.85 -8.15 -16.66
CA GLU A 209 -23.49 -7.62 -16.81
C GLU A 209 -23.45 -6.15 -17.23
N SER A 210 -24.30 -5.72 -18.17
CA SER A 210 -24.36 -4.32 -18.60
C SER A 210 -24.77 -3.39 -17.47
N LYS A 211 -25.71 -3.81 -16.61
CA LYS A 211 -26.14 -3.03 -15.45
C LYS A 211 -25.06 -3.02 -14.36
N ALA A 212 -24.38 -4.14 -14.15
CA ALA A 212 -23.24 -4.21 -13.23
C ALA A 212 -22.12 -3.27 -13.69
N THR A 213 -21.74 -3.29 -14.96
CA THR A 213 -20.72 -2.38 -15.51
C THR A 213 -21.13 -0.92 -15.37
N LEU A 214 -22.39 -0.56 -15.70
CA LEU A 214 -22.89 0.80 -15.52
C LEU A 214 -22.80 1.24 -14.06
N LEU A 215 -23.23 0.39 -13.13
CA LEU A 215 -23.21 0.70 -11.70
C LEU A 215 -21.79 0.82 -11.16
N SER A 216 -20.85 -0.04 -11.59
CA SER A 216 -19.42 0.10 -11.26
C SER A 216 -18.85 1.43 -11.74
N LYS A 217 -19.22 1.89 -12.95
CA LYS A 217 -18.80 3.21 -13.47
C LYS A 217 -19.40 4.37 -12.66
N VAL A 218 -20.66 4.27 -12.26
CA VAL A 218 -21.31 5.26 -11.39
C VAL A 218 -20.65 5.30 -10.01
N LEU A 219 -20.30 4.16 -9.43
CA LEU A 219 -19.56 4.08 -8.16
C LEU A 219 -18.17 4.72 -8.27
N ALA A 220 -17.43 4.42 -9.33
CA ALA A 220 -16.13 5.04 -9.58
C ALA A 220 -16.24 6.57 -9.68
N LEU A 221 -17.28 7.08 -10.34
CA LEU A 221 -17.59 8.51 -10.40
C LEU A 221 -17.93 9.10 -9.03
N GLY A 222 -18.74 8.40 -8.22
CA GLY A 222 -19.07 8.80 -6.85
C GLY A 222 -17.83 8.91 -5.95
N TYR A 223 -16.92 7.93 -6.01
CA TYR A 223 -15.65 7.98 -5.29
C TYR A 223 -14.74 9.11 -5.79
N GLY A 224 -14.77 9.44 -7.08
CA GLY A 224 -14.09 10.61 -7.64
C GLY A 224 -14.56 11.94 -7.04
N LEU A 225 -15.88 12.12 -6.90
CA LEU A 225 -16.46 13.31 -6.27
C LEU A 225 -16.12 13.38 -4.77
N LEU A 226 -16.18 12.25 -4.07
CA LEU A 226 -15.76 12.18 -2.66
C LEU A 226 -14.29 12.57 -2.48
N CYS A 227 -13.41 12.10 -3.37
CA CYS A 227 -12.00 12.43 -3.35
C CYS A 227 -11.73 13.93 -3.53
N LEU A 228 -12.50 14.62 -4.38
CA LEU A 228 -12.43 16.09 -4.51
C LEU A 228 -12.74 16.80 -3.19
N GLY A 229 -13.73 16.32 -2.44
CA GLY A 229 -14.01 16.84 -1.09
C GLY A 229 -12.87 16.58 -0.11
N MET A 230 -12.30 15.37 -0.13
CA MET A 230 -11.17 15.01 0.73
C MET A 230 -9.88 15.77 0.41
N ALA A 231 -9.68 16.19 -0.84
CA ALA A 231 -8.52 16.98 -1.25
C ALA A 231 -8.44 18.33 -0.51
N TYR A 232 -9.59 18.97 -0.25
CA TYR A 232 -9.65 20.19 0.56
C TYR A 232 -9.19 19.94 1.99
N ILE A 233 -9.67 18.87 2.63
CA ILE A 233 -9.26 18.50 3.98
C ILE A 233 -7.75 18.19 4.03
N SER A 234 -7.24 17.48 3.01
CA SER A 234 -5.81 17.17 2.90
C SER A 234 -4.94 18.43 2.78
N SER A 235 -5.46 19.54 2.22
CA SER A 235 -4.71 20.80 2.13
C SER A 235 -4.50 21.47 3.50
N LEU A 236 -5.29 21.09 4.51
CA LEU A 236 -5.16 21.54 5.89
C LEU A 236 -4.22 20.65 6.70
N MET A 237 -3.88 19.46 6.17
CA MET A 237 -2.91 18.56 6.79
C MET A 237 -1.50 19.06 6.48
N GLY A 238 -0.55 18.88 7.41
CA GLY A 238 0.84 19.30 7.22
C GLY A 238 1.58 18.55 6.10
N SER A 239 2.63 17.78 6.41
CA SER A 239 3.27 16.96 5.37
C SER A 239 2.30 15.89 4.86
N VAL A 240 1.88 16.01 3.59
CA VAL A 240 0.93 15.09 2.95
C VAL A 240 1.50 13.68 2.88
N LEU A 241 2.81 13.54 2.61
CA LEU A 241 3.50 12.25 2.59
C LEU A 241 3.36 11.52 3.94
N GLN A 242 3.60 12.22 5.04
CA GLN A 242 3.49 11.63 6.38
C GLN A 242 2.04 11.22 6.68
N ALA A 243 1.06 12.05 6.29
CA ALA A 243 -0.35 11.74 6.48
C ALA A 243 -0.76 10.48 5.70
N ALA A 244 -0.34 10.36 4.44
CA ALA A 244 -0.61 9.20 3.61
C ALA A 244 -0.01 7.91 4.19
N LEU A 245 1.26 7.93 4.59
CA LEU A 245 1.92 6.76 5.22
C LEU A 245 1.26 6.37 6.54
N SER A 246 0.79 7.35 7.33
CA SER A 246 0.04 7.08 8.56
C SER A 246 -1.28 6.38 8.26
N ILE A 247 -2.04 6.84 7.26
CA ILE A 247 -3.32 6.22 6.85
C ILE A 247 -3.09 4.80 6.34
N PHE A 248 -2.08 4.58 5.51
CA PHE A 248 -1.72 3.23 5.06
C PHE A 248 -1.38 2.32 6.25
N GLY A 249 -0.62 2.80 7.24
CA GLY A 249 -0.34 2.01 8.44
C GLY A 249 -1.57 1.75 9.33
N MET A 250 -2.46 2.73 9.47
CA MET A 250 -3.68 2.63 10.27
C MET A 250 -4.68 1.63 9.70
N VAL A 251 -4.93 1.67 8.39
CA VAL A 251 -5.95 0.83 7.75
C VAL A 251 -5.35 -0.46 7.19
N GLY A 252 -4.15 -0.38 6.61
CA GLY A 252 -3.45 -1.53 6.04
C GLY A 252 -2.98 -2.53 7.11
N GLY A 253 -2.59 -2.06 8.30
CA GLY A 253 -2.18 -2.92 9.41
C GLY A 253 -3.25 -3.93 9.85
N PRO A 254 -4.45 -3.50 10.25
CA PRO A 254 -5.52 -4.41 10.62
C PRO A 254 -5.92 -5.39 9.52
N LEU A 255 -6.00 -4.92 8.26
CA LEU A 255 -6.29 -5.79 7.11
C LEU A 255 -5.20 -6.84 6.92
N LEU A 256 -3.92 -6.44 6.98
CA LEU A 256 -2.80 -7.36 6.93
C LEU A 256 -2.90 -8.41 8.05
N GLY A 257 -3.22 -7.98 9.28
CA GLY A 257 -3.42 -8.88 10.42
C GLY A 257 -4.54 -9.90 10.18
N LEU A 258 -5.65 -9.49 9.57
CA LEU A 258 -6.76 -10.38 9.23
C LEU A 258 -6.36 -11.44 8.20
N PHE A 259 -5.65 -11.04 7.14
CA PHE A 259 -5.12 -11.97 6.14
C PHE A 259 -4.08 -12.91 6.75
N CYS A 260 -3.15 -12.41 7.56
CA CYS A 260 -2.18 -13.25 8.28
C CYS A 260 -2.87 -14.26 9.20
N LEU A 261 -3.94 -13.84 9.88
CA LEU A 261 -4.73 -14.70 10.74
C LEU A 261 -5.36 -15.85 9.94
N GLY A 262 -5.99 -15.56 8.80
CA GLY A 262 -6.56 -16.58 7.91
C GLY A 262 -5.51 -17.48 7.24
N PHE A 263 -4.40 -16.92 6.76
CA PHE A 263 -3.37 -17.67 6.04
C PHE A 263 -2.53 -18.58 6.93
N PHE A 264 -2.21 -18.14 8.16
CA PHE A 264 -1.23 -18.84 9.00
C PHE A 264 -1.85 -19.62 10.16
N PHE A 265 -3.08 -19.31 10.56
CA PHE A 265 -3.72 -19.90 11.73
C PHE A 265 -5.04 -20.59 11.34
N PRO A 266 -5.00 -21.85 10.85
CA PRO A 266 -6.18 -22.56 10.33
C PRO A 266 -7.26 -22.83 11.37
N PHE A 267 -6.92 -22.76 12.66
CA PHE A 267 -7.87 -22.94 13.76
C PHE A 267 -8.70 -21.68 14.07
N THR A 268 -8.41 -20.55 13.41
CA THR A 268 -9.14 -19.29 13.62
C THR A 268 -10.55 -19.39 13.06
N ASN A 269 -11.55 -18.99 13.85
CA ASN A 269 -12.95 -18.91 13.43
C ASN A 269 -13.37 -17.50 13.01
N SER A 270 -14.53 -17.38 12.36
CA SER A 270 -15.03 -16.10 11.85
C SER A 270 -15.26 -15.06 12.96
N ILE A 271 -15.66 -15.51 14.17
CA ILE A 271 -15.87 -14.62 15.32
C ILE A 271 -14.54 -14.00 15.78
N GLY A 272 -13.49 -14.81 15.91
CA GLY A 272 -12.14 -14.34 16.23
C GLY A 272 -11.59 -13.42 15.14
N ALA A 273 -11.80 -13.77 13.87
CA ALA A 273 -11.38 -12.93 12.75
C ALA A 273 -12.04 -11.53 12.77
N ILE A 274 -13.36 -11.46 12.97
CA ILE A 274 -14.10 -10.19 13.01
C ILE A 274 -13.73 -9.37 14.27
N THR A 275 -13.69 -10.00 15.44
CA THR A 275 -13.33 -9.32 16.70
C THR A 275 -11.89 -8.82 16.68
N GLY A 276 -10.97 -9.62 16.14
CA GLY A 276 -9.60 -9.22 15.84
C GLY A 276 -9.57 -7.97 14.97
N LEU A 277 -10.22 -8.00 13.80
CA LEU A 277 -10.26 -6.86 12.88
C LEU A 277 -10.81 -5.59 13.54
N VAL A 278 -11.94 -5.68 14.24
CA VAL A 278 -12.57 -4.54 14.92
C VAL A 278 -11.63 -3.99 15.99
N SER A 279 -11.02 -4.84 16.82
CA SER A 279 -10.07 -4.40 17.85
C SER A 279 -8.84 -3.70 17.26
N GLY A 280 -8.30 -4.22 16.14
CA GLY A 280 -7.18 -3.62 15.44
C GLY A 280 -7.52 -2.28 14.81
N LEU A 281 -8.72 -2.13 14.22
CA LEU A 281 -9.19 -0.86 13.68
C LEU A 281 -9.42 0.18 14.78
N LEU A 282 -10.03 -0.21 15.91
CA LEU A 282 -10.21 0.66 17.06
C LEU A 282 -8.87 1.14 17.61
N MET A 283 -7.89 0.25 17.73
CA MET A 283 -6.54 0.60 18.18
C MET A 283 -5.82 1.53 17.18
N ALA A 284 -5.96 1.24 15.89
CA ALA A 284 -5.38 2.03 14.82
C ALA A 284 -5.90 3.47 14.83
N PHE A 285 -7.22 3.64 14.88
CA PHE A 285 -7.85 4.96 14.91
C PHE A 285 -7.56 5.70 16.21
N TRP A 286 -7.53 5.00 17.36
CA TRP A 286 -7.16 5.60 18.64
C TRP A 286 -5.75 6.18 18.62
N ILE A 287 -4.76 5.39 18.19
CA ILE A 287 -3.35 5.83 18.16
C ILE A 287 -3.15 6.90 17.09
N GLY A 288 -3.67 6.68 15.88
CA GLY A 288 -3.41 7.57 14.76
C GLY A 288 -4.11 8.92 14.90
N ILE A 289 -5.40 8.95 15.22
CA ILE A 289 -6.14 10.20 15.44
C ILE A 289 -5.58 10.93 16.67
N GLY A 290 -5.29 10.21 17.77
CA GLY A 290 -4.63 10.78 18.94
C GLY A 290 -3.25 11.38 18.63
N GLY A 291 -2.49 10.75 17.73
CA GLY A 291 -1.23 11.28 17.19
C GLY A 291 -1.38 12.58 16.40
N PHE A 292 -2.43 12.72 15.59
CA PHE A 292 -2.72 13.97 14.88
C PHE A 292 -3.19 15.08 15.82
N VAL A 293 -4.14 14.78 16.72
CA VAL A 293 -4.73 15.76 17.65
C VAL A 293 -3.68 16.27 18.65
N SER A 294 -2.82 15.39 19.18
CA SER A 294 -1.77 15.81 20.13
C SER A 294 -0.74 16.75 19.50
N LYS A 295 -0.38 16.55 18.23
CA LYS A 295 0.52 17.45 17.49
C LYS A 295 -0.11 18.82 17.21
N MET A 296 -1.40 18.85 16.88
CA MET A 296 -2.13 20.10 16.70
C MET A 296 -2.19 20.89 18.02
N SER A 297 -2.48 20.20 19.13
CA SER A 297 -2.51 20.80 20.47
C SER A 297 -1.16 21.35 20.93
N ALA A 298 -0.05 20.66 20.61
CA ALA A 298 1.30 21.14 20.90
C ALA A 298 1.65 22.45 20.17
N THR A 299 1.12 22.64 18.95
CA THR A 299 1.36 23.85 18.13
C THR A 299 0.57 25.06 18.65
N SER A 300 -0.51 24.85 19.40
CA SER A 300 -1.35 25.88 20.00
C SER A 300 -0.92 26.34 21.41
N SER A 301 0.26 25.95 21.89
CA SER A 301 0.82 26.55 23.12
C SER A 301 1.13 28.03 22.84
N PRO A 302 0.58 29.00 23.59
CA PRO A 302 0.82 30.41 23.29
C PRO A 302 2.31 30.70 23.45
N ILE A 303 2.88 31.37 22.44
CA ILE A 303 4.19 32.00 22.54
C ILE A 303 4.10 32.92 23.75
N LEU A 304 4.82 32.61 24.82
CA LEU A 304 4.94 33.47 25.98
C LEU A 304 5.51 34.80 25.47
N ASN A 305 4.71 35.87 25.56
CA ASN A 305 5.06 37.21 25.11
C ASN A 305 6.49 37.57 25.54
N ALA A 306 7.41 37.61 24.57
CA ALA A 306 8.74 38.15 24.77
C ALA A 306 8.66 39.68 24.72
N THR A 307 8.10 40.29 25.77
CA THR A 307 8.16 41.74 26.00
C THR A 307 8.88 42.12 27.31
N SER A 308 9.58 41.18 27.97
CA SER A 308 10.50 41.52 29.05
C SER A 308 11.93 41.65 28.51
N ILE A 309 12.39 42.88 28.36
CA ILE A 309 13.80 43.25 28.15
C ILE A 309 14.61 42.66 29.32
N PRO A 310 15.68 41.87 29.11
CA PRO A 310 16.50 41.41 30.22
C PRO A 310 17.31 42.58 30.76
N GLU A 311 17.19 42.87 32.05
CA GLU A 311 18.11 43.74 32.76
C GLU A 311 19.55 43.18 32.66
N MET A 312 20.49 44.10 32.46
CA MET A 312 21.92 43.82 32.31
C MET A 312 22.50 43.26 33.62
N GLY A 313 22.54 41.92 33.75
CA GLY A 313 23.05 41.23 34.93
C GLY A 313 24.08 40.14 34.59
N ASN A 314 25.31 40.34 35.10
CA ASN A 314 26.50 39.47 35.18
C ASN A 314 26.58 38.16 34.37
N PHE A 315 27.69 38.03 33.64
CA PHE A 315 28.08 36.90 32.78
C PHE A 315 27.98 35.53 33.46
N THR A 316 28.17 35.45 34.77
CA THR A 316 28.03 34.21 35.55
C THR A 316 26.58 33.71 35.62
N THR A 317 25.61 34.62 35.70
CA THR A 317 24.17 34.27 35.70
C THR A 317 23.72 33.83 34.32
N MET A 318 24.25 34.43 33.25
CA MET A 318 24.00 34.01 31.86
C MET A 318 24.57 32.62 31.58
N VAL A 319 25.77 32.29 32.05
CA VAL A 319 26.35 30.95 31.89
C VAL A 319 25.61 29.92 32.75
N MET A 320 25.20 30.25 33.97
CA MET A 320 24.38 29.35 34.81
C MET A 320 22.99 29.14 34.20
N THR A 321 22.37 30.19 33.63
CA THR A 321 21.09 30.09 32.93
C THR A 321 21.23 29.33 31.62
N THR A 322 22.36 29.44 30.91
CA THR A 322 22.65 28.68 29.67
C THR A 322 22.97 27.21 29.99
N LEU A 323 23.65 26.89 31.09
CA LEU A 323 23.87 25.53 31.56
C LEU A 323 22.58 24.88 32.11
N LEU A 324 21.74 25.65 32.80
CA LEU A 324 20.42 25.19 33.28
C LEU A 324 19.39 25.11 32.14
N THR A 325 19.47 25.93 31.10
CA THR A 325 18.64 25.80 29.88
C THR A 325 19.18 24.76 28.90
N SER A 326 20.48 24.45 28.94
CA SER A 326 21.02 23.25 28.30
C SER A 326 20.60 21.96 29.04
N GLN A 327 20.00 22.09 30.23
CA GLN A 327 19.33 21.03 30.98
C GLN A 327 17.82 21.27 31.16
N THR A 328 17.20 22.23 30.46
CA THR A 328 15.72 22.27 30.38
C THR A 328 15.25 21.15 29.47
N ALA A 329 15.11 19.98 30.10
CA ALA A 329 14.12 18.97 29.84
C ALA A 329 13.80 18.76 28.35
N THR A 330 14.37 17.71 27.77
CA THR A 330 13.52 16.75 27.07
C THR A 330 12.39 16.44 28.04
N LYS A 331 11.25 17.15 27.91
CA LYS A 331 10.04 16.81 28.65
C LYS A 331 9.82 15.35 28.32
N SER A 332 10.12 14.45 29.26
CA SER A 332 9.86 13.04 29.10
C SER A 332 8.35 12.96 29.01
N VAL A 333 7.84 12.89 27.78
CA VAL A 333 6.41 12.83 27.52
C VAL A 333 5.91 11.60 28.26
N SER A 334 5.19 11.81 29.36
CA SER A 334 4.80 10.75 30.29
C SER A 334 3.38 10.27 29.96
N GLY A 335 3.16 8.95 30.07
CA GLY A 335 1.85 8.32 29.90
C GLY A 335 1.33 8.28 28.46
N LEU A 336 0.05 8.59 28.29
CA LEU A 336 -0.71 8.40 27.04
C LEU A 336 -0.15 9.21 25.86
N GLN A 337 0.49 10.35 26.12
CA GLN A 337 1.09 11.19 25.08
C GLN A 337 2.35 10.57 24.46
N ARG A 338 3.02 9.64 25.17
CA ARG A 338 4.12 8.84 24.61
C ARG A 338 3.59 7.83 23.59
N PHE A 339 2.43 7.22 23.86
CA PHE A 339 1.76 6.33 22.91
C PHE A 339 1.34 7.04 21.62
N TYR A 340 0.92 8.30 21.70
CA TYR A 340 0.62 9.13 20.52
C TYR A 340 1.87 9.62 19.77
N SER A 341 3.05 9.47 20.37
CA SER A 341 4.33 9.79 19.75
C SER A 341 4.93 8.61 18.97
N LEU A 342 4.25 7.45 18.94
CA LEU A 342 4.70 6.27 18.19
C LEU A 342 4.92 6.65 16.71
N SER A 343 6.06 6.22 16.14
CA SER A 343 6.31 6.44 14.72
C SER A 343 5.22 5.77 13.88
N TYR A 344 4.72 6.51 12.89
CA TYR A 344 3.70 6.02 11.96
C TYR A 344 4.16 4.78 11.18
N MET A 345 5.47 4.56 11.06
CA MET A 345 6.04 3.35 10.46
C MET A 345 5.69 2.09 11.26
N TRP A 346 5.48 2.21 12.57
CA TRP A 346 5.11 1.09 13.45
C TRP A 346 3.61 0.79 13.46
N TYR A 347 2.77 1.66 12.90
CA TYR A 347 1.30 1.48 12.94
C TYR A 347 0.89 0.15 12.31
N SER A 348 1.42 -0.18 11.13
CA SER A 348 1.06 -1.43 10.46
C SER A 348 1.44 -2.66 11.29
N ALA A 349 2.67 -2.69 11.83
CA ALA A 349 3.16 -3.79 12.65
C ALA A 349 2.36 -3.95 13.96
N HIS A 350 2.12 -2.84 14.66
CA HIS A 350 1.38 -2.83 15.92
C HIS A 350 -0.08 -3.27 15.73
N ASN A 351 -0.77 -2.69 14.74
CA ASN A 351 -2.18 -2.95 14.50
C ASN A 351 -2.41 -4.37 13.95
N SER A 352 -1.58 -4.85 13.03
CA SER A 352 -1.65 -6.23 12.54
C SER A 352 -1.44 -7.26 13.65
N THR A 353 -0.46 -7.01 14.53
CA THR A 353 -0.21 -7.87 15.69
C THR A 353 -1.40 -7.89 16.65
N THR A 354 -2.05 -6.73 16.85
CA THR A 354 -3.26 -6.64 17.68
C THR A 354 -4.39 -7.52 17.12
N VAL A 355 -4.64 -7.45 15.81
CA VAL A 355 -5.65 -8.31 15.14
C VAL A 355 -5.34 -9.79 15.34
N VAL A 356 -4.08 -10.19 15.14
CA VAL A 356 -3.66 -11.59 15.26
C VAL A 356 -3.83 -12.10 16.69
N ILE A 357 -3.35 -11.33 17.68
CA ILE A 357 -3.42 -11.74 19.10
C ILE A 357 -4.88 -11.85 19.56
N VAL A 358 -5.69 -10.80 19.34
CA VAL A 358 -7.09 -10.81 19.76
C VAL A 358 -7.86 -11.89 19.02
N GLY A 359 -7.62 -12.05 17.72
CA GLY A 359 -8.30 -13.06 16.92
C GLY A 359 -8.00 -14.49 17.38
N ILE A 360 -6.73 -14.80 17.69
CA ILE A 360 -6.34 -16.10 18.25
C ILE A 360 -7.02 -16.33 19.60
N ILE A 361 -6.96 -15.36 20.52
CA ILE A 361 -7.54 -15.50 21.86
C ILE A 361 -9.04 -15.76 21.76
N VAL A 362 -9.77 -14.96 20.98
CA VAL A 362 -11.22 -15.10 20.84
C VAL A 362 -11.58 -16.40 20.15
N SER A 363 -10.85 -16.84 19.12
CA SER A 363 -11.09 -18.14 18.49
C SER A 363 -10.86 -19.32 19.42
N LEU A 364 -9.87 -19.23 20.31
CA LEU A 364 -9.65 -20.26 21.35
C LEU A 364 -10.79 -20.27 22.38
N LEU A 365 -11.34 -19.11 22.73
CA LEU A 365 -12.46 -18.99 23.68
C LEU A 365 -13.81 -19.41 23.10
N THR A 366 -14.05 -19.13 21.82
CA THR A 366 -15.34 -19.37 21.15
C THR A 366 -15.43 -20.72 20.45
N GLY A 367 -14.32 -21.48 20.43
CA GLY A 367 -14.22 -22.81 19.82
C GLY A 367 -13.51 -22.74 18.46
N PRO A 368 -12.36 -23.42 18.28
CA PRO A 368 -11.57 -23.34 17.06
C PRO A 368 -12.30 -23.98 15.87
N THR A 369 -12.03 -23.45 14.67
CA THR A 369 -12.50 -24.05 13.41
C THR A 369 -11.85 -25.42 13.24
N LYS A 370 -12.64 -26.42 12.79
CA LYS A 370 -12.11 -27.73 12.46
C LYS A 370 -11.34 -27.64 11.13
N GLY A 371 -10.12 -28.18 11.07
CA GLY A 371 -9.29 -28.10 9.87
C GLY A 371 -9.89 -28.75 8.62
N CYS A 372 -10.85 -29.67 8.77
CA CYS A 372 -11.55 -30.31 7.64
C CYS A 372 -12.44 -29.34 6.86
N ASP A 373 -12.90 -28.25 7.50
CA ASP A 373 -13.78 -27.25 6.88
C ASP A 373 -12.98 -26.14 6.18
N VAL A 374 -11.65 -26.21 6.22
CA VAL A 374 -10.75 -25.20 5.68
C VAL A 374 -10.18 -25.66 4.34
N ASP A 375 -10.37 -24.84 3.30
CA ASP A 375 -9.79 -25.11 1.99
C ASP A 375 -8.25 -25.02 2.07
N PRO A 376 -7.51 -26.12 1.83
CA PRO A 376 -6.06 -26.14 1.92
C PRO A 376 -5.36 -25.24 0.89
N ARG A 377 -6.06 -24.76 -0.15
CA ARG A 377 -5.53 -23.77 -1.11
C ARG A 377 -5.45 -22.36 -0.52
N THR A 378 -6.23 -22.08 0.52
CA THR A 378 -6.35 -20.75 1.13
C THR A 378 -5.42 -20.57 2.33
N VAL A 379 -4.72 -21.63 2.76
CA VAL A 379 -3.85 -21.62 3.94
C VAL A 379 -2.41 -21.86 3.51
N TYR A 380 -1.49 -21.04 4.01
CA TYR A 380 -0.06 -21.26 3.83
C TYR A 380 0.54 -21.66 5.17
N LEU A 381 0.70 -22.96 5.40
CA LEU A 381 1.23 -23.49 6.66
C LEU A 381 2.74 -23.25 6.77
N VAL A 382 3.12 -22.08 7.28
CA VAL A 382 4.53 -21.69 7.49
C VAL A 382 5.18 -22.56 8.55
N LEU A 383 4.50 -22.83 9.67
CA LEU A 383 5.08 -23.52 10.82
C LEU A 383 5.63 -24.93 10.47
N PRO A 384 4.89 -25.80 9.78
CA PRO A 384 5.40 -27.12 9.37
C PRO A 384 6.57 -27.06 8.38
N LYS A 385 6.64 -26.02 7.53
CA LYS A 385 7.76 -25.82 6.58
C LYS A 385 9.00 -25.22 7.24
N LEU A 386 8.83 -24.26 8.15
CA LEU A 386 9.92 -23.62 8.88
C LEU A 386 10.55 -24.58 9.90
N LEU A 387 9.72 -25.38 10.56
CA LEU A 387 10.12 -26.45 11.48
C LEU A 387 10.28 -27.78 10.75
N PHE A 388 11.04 -27.79 9.64
CA PHE A 388 11.24 -29.02 8.87
C PHE A 388 11.90 -30.14 9.68
N PHE A 389 12.66 -29.78 10.71
CA PHE A 389 13.30 -30.68 11.66
C PHE A 389 12.35 -31.38 12.65
N LEU A 390 11.08 -30.94 12.76
CA LEU A 390 10.12 -31.57 13.68
C LEU A 390 9.64 -32.94 13.15
N PRO A 391 9.38 -33.93 14.03
CA PRO A 391 8.79 -35.21 13.62
C PRO A 391 7.44 -35.02 12.94
N GLU A 392 7.11 -35.87 11.95
CA GLU A 392 5.85 -35.77 11.17
C GLU A 392 4.60 -35.76 12.05
N ARG A 393 4.56 -36.50 13.17
CA ARG A 393 3.45 -36.45 14.13
C ARG A 393 3.22 -35.08 14.76
N CYS A 394 4.28 -34.30 14.95
CA CYS A 394 4.16 -32.93 15.45
C CYS A 394 3.72 -31.98 14.32
N LYS A 395 4.19 -32.19 13.09
CA LYS A 395 3.72 -31.45 11.92
C LYS A 395 2.24 -31.70 11.65
N GLU A 396 1.75 -32.94 11.77
CA GLU A 396 0.33 -33.29 11.65
C GLU A 396 -0.54 -32.59 12.71
N LYS A 397 -0.09 -32.53 13.97
CA LYS A 397 -0.76 -31.73 15.01
C LYS A 397 -0.76 -30.23 14.69
N LEU A 398 0.34 -29.70 14.16
CA LEU A 398 0.46 -28.30 13.76
C LEU A 398 -0.40 -27.95 12.53
N ARG A 399 -0.76 -28.94 11.70
CA ARG A 399 -1.68 -28.78 10.57
C ARG A 399 -3.15 -28.68 11.01
N TYR A 400 -3.47 -28.90 12.28
CA TYR A 400 -4.82 -28.78 12.85
C TYR A 400 -5.92 -29.53 12.03
N GLY A 401 -5.54 -30.60 11.33
CA GLY A 401 -6.45 -31.41 10.51
C GLY A 401 -6.75 -30.85 9.11
N VAL A 402 -5.99 -29.86 8.61
CA VAL A 402 -6.11 -29.37 7.22
C VAL A 402 -5.54 -30.42 6.24
N PRO A 403 -6.30 -30.88 5.24
CA PRO A 403 -5.89 -31.92 4.29
C PRO A 403 -4.74 -31.49 3.37
N HIS A 404 -3.95 -32.44 2.85
CA HIS A 404 -2.82 -32.12 1.98
C HIS A 404 -3.28 -31.73 0.57
N ILE A 405 -2.69 -30.71 -0.05
CA ILE A 405 -3.01 -30.33 -1.45
C ILE A 405 -2.89 -31.51 -2.44
N ALA A 406 -1.98 -32.46 -2.19
CA ALA A 406 -1.85 -33.68 -2.99
C ALA A 406 -3.07 -34.64 -2.84
N GLU A 407 -3.69 -34.69 -1.67
CA GLU A 407 -4.88 -35.51 -1.41
C GLU A 407 -6.15 -34.92 -2.05
N VAL A 408 -6.19 -33.59 -2.24
CA VAL A 408 -7.30 -32.90 -2.91
C VAL A 408 -7.28 -33.12 -4.43
N GLY A 409 -6.12 -33.46 -5.01
CA GLY A 409 -6.00 -33.81 -6.42
C GLY A 409 -6.53 -35.21 -6.78
N GLU A 410 -6.58 -36.13 -5.81
CA GLU A 410 -7.06 -37.52 -6.00
C GLU A 410 -8.53 -37.73 -5.57
N HIS A 411 -9.15 -36.73 -4.92
CA HIS A 411 -10.52 -36.85 -4.43
C HIS A 411 -11.46 -35.77 -4.98
N SER A 412 -11.98 -36.06 -6.19
CA SER A 412 -13.27 -35.58 -6.69
C SER A 412 -13.83 -36.60 -7.70
N PRO A 413 -15.13 -36.96 -7.72
CA PRO A 413 -16.07 -37.28 -6.65
C PRO A 413 -16.47 -38.78 -6.77
N ALA A 414 -15.93 -39.67 -5.95
CA ALA A 414 -16.29 -41.11 -6.02
C ALA A 414 -16.61 -41.76 -4.66
N ARG A 415 -16.57 -40.99 -3.56
CA ARG A 415 -16.80 -41.52 -2.20
C ARG A 415 -18.02 -40.94 -1.48
N LEU A 416 -18.94 -40.28 -2.19
CA LEU A 416 -20.26 -39.90 -1.68
C LEU A 416 -21.41 -40.74 -2.28
N LEU A 417 -21.12 -41.93 -2.83
CA LEU A 417 -22.12 -42.87 -3.35
C LEU A 417 -22.10 -44.25 -2.66
N LYS A 418 -21.54 -44.32 -1.45
CA LYS A 418 -21.64 -45.50 -0.58
C LYS A 418 -21.75 -45.04 0.85
N ASP A 419 -22.91 -44.51 1.22
CA ASP A 419 -23.68 -45.05 2.33
C ASP A 419 -24.92 -44.18 2.57
N GLU A 420 -26.02 -44.90 2.82
CA GLU A 420 -27.32 -44.47 3.31
C GLU A 420 -28.41 -44.00 2.35
N HIS A 421 -29.61 -44.43 2.74
CA HIS A 421 -30.78 -44.75 1.96
C HIS A 421 -31.91 -43.86 2.49
N ASN A 422 -32.20 -42.72 1.85
CA ASN A 422 -33.49 -42.03 1.98
C ASN A 422 -33.61 -40.87 0.98
N PRO A 423 -34.64 -40.82 0.10
CA PRO A 423 -34.82 -39.72 -0.85
C PRO A 423 -35.90 -38.77 -0.34
N SER A 424 -35.57 -37.83 0.53
CA SER A 424 -36.39 -36.63 0.83
C SER A 424 -35.54 -35.61 1.58
N ASP A 425 -35.48 -34.39 1.06
CA ASP A 425 -34.99 -33.17 1.74
C ASP A 425 -33.51 -33.07 2.11
N VAL A 426 -32.63 -32.79 1.12
CA VAL A 426 -31.45 -31.94 1.33
C VAL A 426 -31.13 -31.16 0.04
N ILE A 427 -31.77 -29.99 -0.14
CA ILE A 427 -31.26 -28.97 -1.07
C ILE A 427 -30.14 -28.22 -0.32
N VAL A 428 -28.92 -28.74 -0.36
CA VAL A 428 -27.73 -27.97 0.00
C VAL A 428 -27.24 -27.33 -1.29
N THR A 429 -27.59 -26.06 -1.46
CA THR A 429 -27.02 -25.17 -2.47
C THR A 429 -25.51 -25.14 -2.32
N GLU A 430 -24.83 -25.75 -3.28
CA GLU A 430 -23.39 -25.66 -3.50
C GLU A 430 -23.04 -24.18 -3.80
N LYS A 431 -22.59 -23.44 -2.78
CA LYS A 431 -22.02 -22.09 -2.96
C LYS A 431 -20.68 -22.24 -3.69
N SER A 432 -20.74 -22.24 -5.01
CA SER A 432 -19.57 -22.09 -5.87
C SER A 432 -18.99 -20.69 -5.66
N TYR A 433 -18.03 -20.57 -4.73
CA TYR A 433 -17.12 -19.42 -4.66
C TYR A 433 -16.00 -19.61 -5.68
N ASN A 434 -16.39 -19.64 -6.95
CA ASN A 434 -15.54 -19.18 -8.02
C ASN A 434 -16.33 -18.07 -8.69
N GLY A 435 -15.95 -16.83 -8.39
CA GLY A 435 -16.52 -15.65 -9.02
C GLY A 435 -16.12 -15.54 -10.48
N PHE A 436 -16.37 -16.56 -11.30
CA PHE A 436 -16.38 -16.53 -12.76
C PHE A 436 -17.30 -17.66 -13.25
N LEU A 437 -18.39 -17.29 -13.90
CA LEU A 437 -19.34 -18.21 -14.52
C LEU A 437 -18.70 -18.83 -15.77
N ASN A 438 -18.44 -20.14 -15.73
CA ASN A 438 -18.28 -20.96 -16.93
C ASN A 438 -19.67 -21.44 -17.37
N GLY A 439 -20.20 -20.87 -18.45
CA GLY A 439 -21.37 -21.40 -19.16
C GLY A 439 -20.93 -21.93 -20.54
N SER A 440 -20.95 -23.25 -20.72
CA SER A 440 -20.60 -23.90 -21.98
C SER A 440 -21.81 -24.09 -22.89
N ALA A 441 -21.63 -23.64 -24.14
CA ALA A 441 -22.10 -24.17 -25.42
C ALA A 441 -23.60 -24.17 -25.81
N LYS A 442 -23.87 -23.52 -26.94
CA LYS A 442 -24.42 -24.23 -28.12
C LYS A 442 -23.87 -23.66 -29.44
N MET A 443 -23.37 -24.59 -30.23
CA MET A 443 -22.76 -24.52 -31.55
C MET A 443 -23.84 -24.31 -32.62
N SER A 444 -23.62 -23.40 -33.59
CA SER A 444 -24.08 -23.60 -34.97
C SER A 444 -23.30 -22.74 -35.95
N GLU A 445 -22.61 -23.46 -36.84
CA GLU A 445 -22.41 -23.16 -38.26
C GLU A 445 -21.48 -22.03 -38.73
N LYS A 446 -20.40 -22.52 -39.38
CA LYS A 446 -19.94 -22.18 -40.73
C LYS A 446 -19.61 -20.71 -41.02
N GLU A 447 -18.31 -20.47 -41.20
CA GLU A 447 -17.69 -20.08 -42.49
C GLU A 447 -16.24 -19.66 -42.16
N GLU A 448 -15.27 -20.54 -42.42
CA GLU A 448 -14.57 -20.57 -43.72
C GLU A 448 -13.60 -19.38 -43.85
N MET A 449 -12.36 -19.58 -43.40
CA MET A 449 -11.24 -19.70 -44.33
C MET A 449 -10.03 -20.25 -43.58
N GLU A 450 -9.81 -21.55 -43.79
CA GLU A 450 -8.47 -22.12 -43.73
C GLU A 450 -7.51 -21.26 -44.56
N GLU A 451 -6.27 -21.16 -44.10
CA GLU A 451 -5.09 -21.57 -44.85
C GLU A 451 -3.91 -20.64 -44.54
N LYS A 452 -3.02 -21.10 -43.64
CA LYS A 452 -1.71 -21.59 -44.07
C LYS A 452 -0.97 -22.27 -42.91
N LEU A 453 -0.99 -23.60 -42.98
CA LEU A 453 0.00 -24.60 -42.59
C LEU A 453 1.41 -24.03 -42.30
N SER A 454 2.26 -24.55 -41.40
CA SER A 454 2.31 -25.80 -40.65
C SER A 454 3.56 -25.77 -39.75
N GLY A 455 3.57 -26.58 -38.68
CA GLY A 455 4.81 -27.17 -38.15
C GLY A 455 5.33 -26.59 -36.84
N PHE A 456 4.88 -27.14 -35.71
CA PHE A 456 5.69 -28.07 -34.91
C PHE A 456 4.88 -28.49 -33.67
N ALA A 457 4.64 -29.80 -33.55
CA ALA A 457 4.11 -30.39 -32.34
C ALA A 457 5.13 -30.22 -31.21
N ARG A 458 4.69 -29.63 -30.10
CA ARG A 458 5.29 -29.88 -28.78
C ARG A 458 4.18 -29.99 -27.76
N SER A 459 4.14 -31.16 -27.14
CA SER A 459 3.39 -31.46 -25.94
C SER A 459 3.95 -30.64 -24.79
N ASP A 460 3.15 -29.76 -24.21
CA ASP A 460 3.38 -29.22 -22.88
C ASP A 460 2.03 -29.00 -22.20
N THR A 461 1.86 -29.71 -21.09
CA THR A 461 0.80 -29.55 -20.10
C THR A 461 0.95 -28.20 -19.42
N GLY A 462 0.38 -27.16 -20.03
CA GLY A 462 0.26 -25.82 -19.43
C GLY A 462 -1.19 -25.35 -19.53
N HIS A 463 -1.81 -25.06 -18.38
CA HIS A 463 -3.08 -24.34 -18.36
C HIS A 463 -2.88 -22.95 -18.98
N SER A 464 -3.36 -22.79 -20.21
CA SER A 464 -3.44 -21.51 -20.89
C SER A 464 -4.63 -20.74 -20.32
N TYR A 465 -4.36 -19.67 -19.57
CA TYR A 465 -5.39 -18.74 -19.15
C TYR A 465 -5.73 -17.84 -20.35
N ILE A 466 -6.88 -18.08 -20.96
CA ILE A 466 -7.43 -17.20 -22.00
C ILE A 466 -7.90 -15.93 -21.30
N VAL A 467 -7.23 -14.81 -21.62
CA VAL A 467 -7.65 -13.47 -21.23
C VAL A 467 -8.97 -13.17 -21.93
N GLN A 468 -10.08 -13.19 -21.19
CA GLN A 468 -11.33 -12.62 -21.66
C GLN A 468 -11.27 -11.12 -21.36
N GLU A 469 -11.12 -10.30 -22.41
CA GLU A 469 -11.16 -8.84 -22.34
C GLU A 469 -12.52 -8.41 -21.76
N THR A 470 -12.58 -8.21 -20.46
CA THR A 470 -13.59 -7.33 -19.87
C THR A 470 -13.07 -5.91 -20.04
N SER A 471 -13.68 -5.22 -20.99
CA SER A 471 -13.58 -3.77 -21.14
C SER A 471 -14.07 -3.14 -19.83
N LEU A 472 -13.13 -2.82 -18.95
CA LEU A 472 -13.36 -2.03 -17.73
C LEU A 472 -13.49 -0.54 -18.06
#